data_AF-A0A955XJN6-F1
#
_entry.id   AF-A0A955XJN6-F1
#
_cell.length_a   1.000
_cell.length_b   1.000
_cell.length_c   1.000
_cell.angle_alpha   90.00
_cell.angle_beta   90.00
_cell.angle_gamma   90.00
#
_symmetry.space_group_name_H-M   'P 1'
#
loop_
_entity.id
_entity.type
_entity.pdbx_description
1 polymer ?
#
loop_
_entity_poly.entity_id
_entity_poly.type
_entity_poly.pdbx_seq_one_letter_code
_entity_poly.pdbx_strand_id
1 'polypeptide(L)'
;MRGLAITAAVVLATTAVHAQPPTEDAADVTDQAEGKALPVSARLDVQYRMLGVVDEDPENDQYLFYVATLSGEVLDGLTAFIQTGLLQRFVAEPDESGLYLRDTLIGARYSTPVALGAGLKLGLVHELGVYLPTSRASQNQDLYAAPRYRLLADLEVLPGLSVSAIP
;
A
#
# COMPACT_ATOMS: atom_id res chain seq x y z
N MET A 1 -14.31 28.10 5.07
CA MET A 1 -12.97 28.21 5.69
C MET A 1 -12.22 26.91 5.36
N ARG A 2 -10.96 26.96 4.91
CA ARG A 2 -10.20 25.77 4.46
C ARG A 2 -9.55 25.11 5.68
N GLY A 3 -10.03 23.94 6.09
CA GLY A 3 -9.51 23.18 7.22
C GLY A 3 -8.15 22.56 6.91
N LEU A 4 -7.21 22.69 7.86
CA LEU A 4 -5.87 22.11 7.80
C LEU A 4 -5.92 20.70 8.41
N ALA A 5 -5.68 19.66 7.61
CA ALA A 5 -5.58 18.29 8.10
C ALA A 5 -4.13 18.00 8.54
N ILE A 6 -3.91 17.73 9.83
CA ILE A 6 -2.61 17.28 10.33
C ILE A 6 -2.54 15.76 10.13
N THR A 7 -1.68 15.33 9.22
CA THR A 7 -1.45 13.90 8.93
C THR A 7 -0.15 13.45 9.60
N ALA A 8 -0.25 12.66 10.67
CA ALA A 8 0.91 11.95 11.21
C ALA A 8 1.01 10.57 10.53
N ALA A 9 2.02 10.37 9.70
CA ALA A 9 2.34 9.06 9.11
C ALA A 9 3.41 8.39 9.95
N VAL A 10 3.07 7.31 10.66
CA VAL A 10 4.05 6.44 11.32
C VAL A 10 4.43 5.36 10.33
N VAL A 11 5.65 5.42 9.81
CA VAL A 11 6.23 4.38 8.93
C VAL A 11 6.78 3.28 9.83
N LEU A 12 6.06 2.16 9.92
CA LEU A 12 6.53 0.96 10.62
C LEU A 12 7.35 0.07 9.67
N ALA A 13 8.41 -0.50 10.23
CA ALA A 13 9.52 -1.15 9.55
C ALA A 13 9.12 -2.24 8.55
N THR A 14 9.76 -2.21 7.38
CA THR A 14 9.81 -3.31 6.42
C THR A 14 10.67 -4.45 6.97
N THR A 15 10.05 -5.56 7.37
CA THR A 15 10.76 -6.84 7.51
C THR A 15 10.76 -7.55 6.16
N ALA A 16 11.87 -7.45 5.44
CA ALA A 16 12.15 -8.37 4.34
C ALA A 16 12.40 -9.76 4.95
N VAL A 17 11.46 -10.69 4.80
CA VAL A 17 11.68 -12.09 5.19
C VAL A 17 12.60 -12.70 4.13
N HIS A 18 13.91 -12.63 4.36
CA HIS A 18 14.90 -13.41 3.64
C HIS A 18 14.83 -14.84 4.20
N ALA A 19 14.15 -15.74 3.50
CA ALA A 19 14.21 -17.17 3.81
C ALA A 19 15.60 -17.68 3.43
N GLN A 20 16.43 -17.94 4.44
CA GLN A 20 17.76 -18.52 4.29
C GLN A 20 17.60 -20.05 4.22
N PRO A 21 18.10 -20.75 3.17
CA PRO A 21 17.95 -22.19 3.09
C PRO A 21 18.85 -22.89 4.13
N PRO A 22 18.37 -23.95 4.81
CA PRO A 22 19.21 -24.76 5.69
C PRO A 22 20.22 -25.58 4.86
N THR A 23 21.44 -25.65 5.38
CA THR A 23 22.58 -26.41 4.85
C THR A 23 22.33 -27.91 4.80
N GLU A 24 22.94 -28.50 3.78
CA GLU A 24 22.91 -29.88 3.27
C GLU A 24 23.01 -30.99 4.31
N ASP A 25 22.17 -32.02 4.16
CA ASP A 25 22.60 -33.43 4.05
C ASP A 25 21.39 -34.34 3.72
N ALA A 26 21.24 -34.68 2.44
CA ALA A 26 20.69 -35.96 1.94
C ALA A 26 20.49 -35.86 0.42
N ALA A 27 21.34 -36.57 -0.33
CA ALA A 27 21.14 -36.82 -1.75
C ALA A 27 20.04 -37.88 -1.94
N ASP A 28 18.94 -37.54 -2.61
CA ASP A 28 18.27 -38.44 -3.55
C ASP A 28 17.32 -37.68 -4.49
N VAL A 29 17.19 -38.22 -5.69
CA VAL A 29 16.63 -37.70 -6.93
C VAL A 29 15.29 -36.93 -6.80
N THR A 30 15.30 -35.66 -7.20
CA THR A 30 14.13 -35.04 -7.85
C THR A 30 14.60 -33.87 -8.72
N ASP A 31 14.29 -33.94 -10.02
CA ASP A 31 14.25 -32.78 -10.92
C ASP A 31 13.29 -31.73 -10.30
N GLN A 32 13.81 -30.86 -9.44
CA GLN A 32 13.08 -29.70 -8.97
C GLN A 32 13.57 -28.53 -9.80
N ALA A 33 12.69 -28.06 -10.68
CA ALA A 33 12.75 -26.71 -11.19
C ALA A 33 12.87 -25.77 -9.97
N GLU A 34 14.08 -25.25 -9.70
CA GLU A 34 14.30 -24.17 -8.75
C GLU A 34 13.57 -22.94 -9.26
N GLY A 35 12.26 -22.90 -8.99
CA GLY A 35 11.43 -21.73 -9.19
C GLY A 35 11.97 -20.65 -8.27
N LYS A 36 12.78 -19.74 -8.83
CA LYS A 36 13.25 -18.53 -8.15
C LYS A 36 12.05 -17.89 -7.43
N ALA A 37 12.05 -17.95 -6.11
CA ALA A 37 10.97 -17.39 -5.30
C ALA A 37 10.84 -15.90 -5.65
N LEU A 38 9.65 -15.49 -6.11
CA LEU A 38 9.38 -14.09 -6.42
C LEU A 38 9.60 -13.27 -5.15
N PRO A 39 10.37 -12.17 -5.17
CA PRO A 39 10.59 -11.37 -3.99
C PRO A 39 9.27 -10.72 -3.58
N VAL A 40 8.65 -11.24 -2.52
CA VAL A 40 7.42 -10.72 -1.94
C VAL A 40 7.75 -9.78 -0.78
N SER A 41 7.08 -8.64 -0.74
CA SER A 41 7.16 -7.63 0.30
C SER A 41 5.79 -7.41 0.92
N ALA A 42 5.76 -7.24 2.24
CA ALA A 42 4.56 -6.87 2.98
C ALA A 42 4.81 -5.55 3.72
N ARG A 43 3.82 -4.66 3.70
CA ARG A 43 3.84 -3.36 4.37
C ARG A 43 2.54 -3.17 5.13
N LEU A 44 2.63 -2.70 6.36
CA LEU A 44 1.49 -2.29 7.17
C LEU A 44 1.64 -0.82 7.55
N ASP A 45 0.76 0.02 7.04
CA ASP A 45 0.67 1.44 7.39
C ASP A 45 -0.41 1.63 8.44
N VAL A 46 -0.06 2.32 9.53
CA VAL A 46 -1.00 2.71 10.59
C VAL A 46 -1.08 4.23 10.64
N GLN A 47 -2.27 4.78 10.44
CA GLN A 47 -2.49 6.23 10.39
C GLN A 47 -3.61 6.62 11.36
N TYR A 48 -3.27 7.40 12.36
CA TYR A 48 -4.23 8.08 13.22
C TYR A 48 -4.64 9.41 12.59
N ARG A 49 -5.95 9.66 12.46
CA ARG A 49 -6.50 10.96 12.03
C ARG A 49 -7.42 11.51 13.08
N MET A 50 -7.30 12.82 13.28
CA MET A 50 -8.14 13.65 14.12
C MET A 50 -8.38 14.95 13.36
N LEU A 51 -9.62 15.43 13.33
CA LEU A 51 -9.91 16.75 12.77
C LEU A 51 -9.34 17.83 13.70
N GLY A 52 -8.62 18.80 13.11
CA GLY A 52 -8.03 19.91 13.86
C GLY A 52 -9.04 20.93 14.36
N VAL A 53 -10.29 20.86 13.88
CA VAL A 53 -11.43 21.62 14.38
C VAL A 53 -12.41 20.61 14.93
N VAL A 54 -12.54 20.62 16.25
CA VAL A 54 -13.51 19.84 17.01
C VAL A 54 -14.86 20.53 16.83
N ASP A 55 -15.80 19.90 16.11
CA ASP A 55 -17.22 20.28 16.21
C ASP A 55 -17.75 19.85 17.59
N GLU A 56 -19.02 20.10 17.93
CA GLU A 56 -19.57 19.82 19.28
C GLU A 56 -19.34 18.38 19.81
N ASP A 57 -18.98 17.41 18.97
CA ASP A 57 -18.62 16.02 19.34
C ASP A 57 -17.19 15.60 18.88
N PRO A 58 -16.12 15.95 19.63
CA PRO A 58 -14.71 15.60 19.31
C PRO A 58 -14.43 14.11 19.15
N GLU A 59 -15.28 13.26 19.73
CA GLU A 59 -15.05 11.82 19.80
C GLU A 59 -15.48 11.11 18.50
N ASN A 60 -16.39 11.72 17.73
CA ASN A 60 -16.88 11.17 16.46
C ASN A 60 -15.92 11.35 15.28
N ASP A 61 -14.90 12.20 15.45
CA ASP A 61 -13.95 12.62 14.41
C ASP A 61 -12.57 11.98 14.54
N GLN A 62 -12.41 11.03 15.46
CA GLN A 62 -11.18 10.28 15.68
C GLN A 62 -11.28 8.91 15.02
N TYR A 63 -10.30 8.60 14.19
CA TYR A 63 -10.25 7.30 13.53
C TYR A 63 -8.82 6.82 13.26
N LEU A 64 -8.66 5.51 13.30
CA LEU A 64 -7.40 4.82 13.05
C LEU A 64 -7.53 3.99 11.79
N PHE A 65 -6.63 4.21 10.83
CA PHE A 65 -6.53 3.40 9.63
C PHE A 65 -5.40 2.41 9.75
N TYR A 66 -5.68 1.18 9.34
CA TYR A 66 -4.71 0.15 9.07
C TYR A 66 -4.77 -0.15 7.58
N VAL A 67 -3.64 -0.07 6.89
CA VAL A 67 -3.55 -0.41 5.47
C VAL A 67 -2.46 -1.44 5.29
N ALA A 68 -2.84 -2.64 4.89
CA ALA A 68 -1.90 -3.70 4.57
C ALA A 68 -1.72 -3.76 3.05
N THR A 69 -0.47 -3.77 2.60
CA THR A 69 -0.10 -3.94 1.19
C THR A 69 0.84 -5.14 1.07
N LEU A 70 0.49 -6.10 0.23
CA LEU A 70 1.36 -7.19 -0.20
C LEU A 70 1.71 -6.95 -1.67
N SER A 71 3.00 -7.00 -2.00
CA SER A 71 3.48 -6.78 -3.36
C SER A 71 4.61 -7.72 -3.73
N GLY A 72 4.65 -8.14 -4.99
CA GLY A 72 5.70 -8.99 -5.52
C GLY A 72 6.11 -8.55 -6.92
N GLU A 73 7.41 -8.57 -7.20
CA GLU A 73 7.91 -8.36 -8.55
C GLU A 73 7.56 -9.58 -9.41
N VAL A 74 6.87 -9.34 -10.52
CA VAL A 74 6.42 -10.39 -11.46
C VAL A 74 7.34 -10.44 -12.68
N LEU A 75 7.78 -9.27 -13.14
CA LEU A 75 8.75 -9.07 -14.23
C LEU A 75 9.62 -7.86 -13.87
N ASP A 76 10.75 -7.70 -14.56
CA ASP A 76 11.65 -6.56 -14.34
C ASP A 76 10.90 -5.23 -14.45
N GLY A 77 10.82 -4.54 -13.30
CA GLY A 77 10.11 -3.27 -13.18
C GLY A 77 8.57 -3.36 -13.09
N LEU A 78 7.98 -4.55 -13.17
CA LEU A 78 6.54 -4.80 -12.98
C LEU A 78 6.26 -5.48 -11.63
N THR A 79 5.59 -4.78 -10.73
CA THR A 79 5.19 -5.27 -9.41
C THR A 79 3.68 -5.44 -9.32
N ALA A 80 3.19 -6.65 -9.07
CA ALA A 80 1.78 -6.86 -8.70
C ALA A 80 1.57 -6.54 -7.21
N PHE A 81 0.39 -6.04 -6.86
CA PHE A 81 0.06 -5.74 -5.47
C PHE A 81 -1.42 -6.01 -5.14
N ILE A 82 -1.64 -6.31 -3.87
CA ILE A 82 -2.95 -6.30 -3.21
C ILE A 82 -2.86 -5.41 -1.99
N GLN A 83 -3.81 -4.51 -1.84
CA GLN A 83 -3.92 -3.58 -0.73
C GLN A 83 -5.30 -3.69 -0.11
N THR A 84 -5.35 -3.89 1.20
CA THR A 84 -6.61 -3.92 1.97
C THR A 84 -6.51 -2.97 3.14
N GLY A 85 -7.65 -2.46 3.60
CA GLY A 85 -7.68 -1.49 4.70
C GLY A 85 -8.73 -1.82 5.74
N LEU A 86 -8.46 -1.46 6.98
CA LEU A 86 -9.39 -1.45 8.10
C LEU A 86 -9.44 -0.04 8.67
N LEU A 87 -10.64 0.48 8.87
CA LEU A 87 -10.91 1.72 9.59
C LEU A 87 -11.48 1.35 10.95
N GLN A 88 -10.93 1.92 12.01
CA GLN A 88 -11.46 1.85 13.35
C GLN A 88 -11.94 3.25 13.78
N ARG A 89 -13.25 3.39 14.02
CA ARG A 89 -13.84 4.56 14.68
C ARG A 89 -13.77 4.33 16.20
N PHE A 90 -13.37 5.33 16.96
CA PHE A 90 -13.29 5.22 18.42
C PHE A 90 -14.67 5.38 19.09
N VAL A 91 -15.58 6.10 18.44
CA VAL A 91 -17.00 6.16 18.79
C VAL A 91 -17.82 5.61 17.62
N ALA A 92 -18.66 4.62 17.92
CA ALA A 92 -19.59 4.02 16.96
C ALA A 92 -21.01 4.42 17.34
N GLU A 93 -21.87 4.61 16.33
CA GLU A 93 -23.29 4.85 16.55
C GLU A 93 -23.95 3.64 17.23
N PRO A 94 -25.04 3.83 17.99
CA PRO A 94 -25.82 2.71 18.52
C PRO A 94 -26.16 1.74 17.39
N ASP A 95 -25.88 0.46 17.61
CA ASP A 95 -26.09 -0.64 16.66
C ASP A 95 -25.12 -0.71 15.44
N GLU A 96 -24.06 0.12 15.42
CA GLU A 96 -22.99 0.03 14.42
C GLU A 96 -21.69 -0.59 14.96
N SER A 97 -20.92 -1.25 14.08
CA SER A 97 -19.57 -1.72 14.43
C SER A 97 -18.59 -0.56 14.30
N GLY A 98 -17.71 -0.37 15.29
CA GLY A 98 -16.60 0.58 15.17
C GLY A 98 -15.52 0.18 14.15
N LEU A 99 -15.59 -1.04 13.58
CA LEU A 99 -14.62 -1.56 12.63
C LEU A 99 -15.23 -1.71 11.24
N TYR A 100 -14.59 -1.06 10.27
CA TYR A 100 -15.03 -1.04 8.88
C TYR A 100 -13.91 -1.52 7.97
N LEU A 101 -14.19 -2.59 7.20
CA LEU A 101 -13.30 -2.98 6.12
C LEU A 101 -13.41 -1.96 4.99
N ARG A 102 -12.27 -1.58 4.42
CA ARG A 102 -12.17 -0.75 3.22
C ARG A 102 -12.04 -1.63 2.00
N ASP A 103 -12.47 -1.07 0.87
CA ASP A 103 -12.34 -1.71 -0.43
C ASP A 103 -10.90 -2.16 -0.70
N THR A 104 -10.77 -3.41 -1.15
CA THR A 104 -9.50 -4.01 -1.48
C THR A 104 -9.08 -3.55 -2.87
N LEU A 105 -7.88 -3.01 -3.01
CA LEU A 105 -7.31 -2.62 -4.29
C LEU A 105 -6.33 -3.70 -4.76
N ILE A 106 -6.57 -4.25 -5.94
CA ILE A 106 -5.65 -5.18 -6.59
C ILE A 106 -5.12 -4.51 -7.86
N GLY A 107 -3.83 -4.64 -8.14
CA GLY A 107 -3.26 -3.97 -9.31
C GLY A 107 -1.83 -4.36 -9.61
N ALA A 108 -1.24 -3.59 -10.53
CA ALA A 108 0.15 -3.68 -10.91
C ALA A 108 0.78 -2.28 -11.02
N ARG A 109 2.09 -2.21 -10.75
CA ARG A 109 2.93 -1.02 -10.88
C ARG A 109 4.04 -1.31 -11.87
N TYR A 110 4.24 -0.43 -12.84
CA TYR A 110 5.37 -0.49 -13.76
C TYR A 110 6.28 0.71 -13.52
N SER A 111 7.55 0.46 -13.18
CA SER A 111 8.56 1.49 -12.94
C SER A 111 9.51 1.59 -14.11
N THR A 112 9.56 2.74 -14.75
CA THR A 112 10.50 3.03 -15.85
C THR A 112 11.54 4.06 -15.40
N PRO A 113 12.83 3.69 -15.35
CA PRO A 113 13.88 4.66 -15.08
C PRO A 113 14.14 5.52 -16.33
N VAL A 114 14.14 6.83 -16.17
CA VAL A 114 14.48 7.81 -17.19
C VAL A 114 15.73 8.56 -16.75
N ALA A 115 16.82 8.44 -17.50
CA ALA A 115 18.04 9.20 -17.22
C ALA A 115 17.85 10.66 -17.62
N LEU A 116 18.03 11.58 -16.68
CA LEU A 116 17.92 13.03 -16.92
C LEU A 116 19.27 13.70 -17.26
N GLY A 117 20.37 12.93 -17.25
CA GLY A 117 21.73 13.46 -17.37
C GLY A 117 22.31 13.90 -16.02
N ALA A 118 23.60 14.25 -15.99
CA ALA A 118 24.33 14.64 -14.78
C ALA A 118 24.25 13.65 -13.59
N GLY A 119 24.02 12.36 -13.87
CA GLY A 119 23.86 11.31 -12.85
C GLY A 119 22.46 11.23 -12.22
N LEU A 120 21.52 12.09 -12.62
CA LEU A 120 20.15 12.10 -12.11
C LEU A 120 19.27 11.05 -12.81
N LYS A 121 18.43 10.38 -12.04
CA LYS A 121 17.43 9.43 -12.55
C LYS A 121 16.03 9.84 -12.10
N LEU A 122 15.09 9.80 -13.03
CA LEU A 122 13.67 9.98 -12.77
C LEU A 122 12.97 8.63 -12.91
N GLY A 123 12.44 8.10 -11.83
CA GLY A 123 11.54 6.95 -11.85
C GLY A 123 10.13 7.40 -12.22
N LEU A 124 9.60 6.89 -13.33
CA LEU A 124 8.18 7.02 -13.66
C LEU A 124 7.46 5.75 -13.23
N VAL A 125 6.55 5.86 -12.27
CA VAL A 125 5.77 4.73 -11.76
C VAL A 125 4.33 4.84 -12.25
N HIS A 126 3.94 3.89 -13.09
CA HIS A 126 2.59 3.71 -13.59
C HIS A 126 1.87 2.68 -12.74
N GLU A 127 0.87 3.08 -11.95
CA GLU A 127 0.04 2.19 -11.16
C GLU A 127 -1.34 2.05 -11.81
N LEU A 128 -1.73 0.82 -12.09
CA LEU A 128 -3.07 0.47 -12.51
C LEU A 128 -3.65 -0.52 -11.49
N GLY A 129 -4.85 -0.24 -11.00
CA GLY A 129 -5.54 -1.14 -10.09
C GLY A 129 -7.05 -1.05 -10.20
N VAL A 130 -7.73 -1.99 -9.54
CA VAL A 130 -9.18 -2.08 -9.48
C VAL A 130 -9.59 -2.23 -8.02
N TYR A 131 -10.48 -1.34 -7.57
CA TYR A 131 -11.12 -1.48 -6.26
C TYR A 131 -12.18 -2.57 -6.33
N LEU A 132 -12.09 -3.52 -5.40
CA LEU A 132 -13.08 -4.53 -5.13
C LEU A 132 -13.98 -4.05 -3.98
N PRO A 133 -15.31 -4.13 -4.13
CA PRO A 133 -16.30 -3.66 -3.16
C PRO A 133 -16.36 -4.60 -1.94
N THR A 134 -15.31 -4.61 -1.13
CA THR A 134 -15.22 -5.42 0.10
C THR A 134 -15.78 -4.67 1.31
N SER A 135 -15.99 -3.35 1.21
CA SER A 135 -16.65 -2.56 2.25
C SER A 135 -18.17 -2.65 2.19
N ARG A 136 -18.83 -2.54 3.35
CA ARG A 136 -20.30 -2.45 3.44
C ARG A 136 -20.85 -1.25 2.67
N ALA A 137 -20.15 -0.11 2.70
CA ALA A 137 -20.57 1.10 2.00
C ALA A 137 -20.65 0.89 0.49
N SER A 138 -19.64 0.22 -0.09
CA SER A 138 -19.61 -0.07 -1.53
C SER A 138 -20.61 -1.15 -1.93
N GLN A 139 -20.84 -2.15 -1.08
CA GLN A 139 -21.88 -3.17 -1.30
C GLN A 139 -23.30 -2.57 -1.28
N ASN A 140 -23.56 -1.62 -0.38
CA ASN A 140 -24.86 -0.95 -0.30
C ASN A 140 -25.13 0.01 -1.47
N GLN A 141 -24.09 0.37 -2.24
CA GLN A 141 -24.18 1.26 -3.40
C GLN A 141 -24.11 0.50 -4.74
N ASP A 142 -24.18 -0.83 -4.72
CA ASP A 142 -24.06 -1.70 -5.90
C ASP A 142 -22.82 -1.37 -6.77
N LEU A 143 -21.70 -1.02 -6.14
CA LEU A 143 -20.45 -0.77 -6.85
C LEU A 143 -19.81 -2.11 -7.22
N TYR A 144 -19.51 -2.34 -8.49
CA TYR A 144 -19.00 -3.63 -8.97
C TYR A 144 -17.47 -3.70 -9.03
N ALA A 145 -16.83 -2.64 -9.52
CA ALA A 145 -15.37 -2.49 -9.59
C ALA A 145 -15.05 -1.07 -10.09
N ALA A 146 -14.09 -0.38 -9.47
CA ALA A 146 -13.67 0.93 -9.93
C ALA A 146 -12.20 0.92 -10.37
N PRO A 147 -11.87 1.21 -11.65
CA PRO A 147 -10.49 1.30 -12.10
C PRO A 147 -9.82 2.55 -11.51
N ARG A 148 -8.56 2.41 -11.15
CA ARG A 148 -7.68 3.48 -10.70
C ARG A 148 -6.41 3.46 -11.52
N TYR A 149 -6.10 4.60 -12.12
CA TYR A 149 -4.81 4.85 -12.74
C TYR A 149 -4.09 5.97 -11.99
N ARG A 150 -2.81 5.77 -11.68
CA ARG A 150 -1.97 6.75 -11.01
C ARG A 150 -0.59 6.78 -11.66
N LEU A 151 -0.10 7.99 -11.92
CA LEU A 151 1.26 8.25 -12.40
C LEU A 151 2.02 8.98 -11.29
N LEU A 152 3.18 8.45 -10.90
CA LEU A 152 4.08 9.06 -9.94
C LEU A 152 5.43 9.32 -10.60
N ALA A 153 6.08 10.39 -10.17
CA ALA A 153 7.42 10.75 -10.59
C ALA A 153 8.32 10.85 -9.35
N ASP A 154 9.34 10.01 -9.31
CA ASP A 154 10.30 9.91 -8.23
C ASP A 154 11.68 10.34 -8.73
N LEU A 155 12.18 11.47 -8.26
CA LEU A 155 13.52 11.93 -8.62
C LEU A 155 14.55 11.33 -7.65
N GLU A 156 15.45 10.50 -8.16
CA GLU A 156 16.61 10.03 -7.42
C GLU A 156 17.74 11.07 -7.55
N VAL A 157 18.02 11.77 -6.46
CA VAL A 157 19.05 12.82 -6.42
C VAL A 157 20.42 12.22 -6.07
N LEU A 158 20.43 11.22 -5.19
CA LEU A 158 21.60 10.45 -4.77
C LEU A 158 21.21 8.98 -4.61
N PRO A 159 22.14 8.02 -4.71
CA PRO A 159 21.86 6.62 -4.44
C PRO A 159 21.20 6.44 -3.07
N GLY A 160 19.94 6.00 -3.06
CA GLY A 160 19.16 5.81 -1.83
C GLY A 160 18.44 7.04 -1.27
N LEU A 161 18.50 8.21 -1.94
CA LEU A 161 17.71 9.39 -1.60
C LEU A 161 16.81 9.79 -2.79
N SER A 162 15.52 9.54 -2.65
CA SER A 162 14.50 9.92 -3.63
C SER A 162 13.57 11.02 -3.10
N VAL A 163 13.15 11.91 -4.00
CA VAL A 163 12.11 12.90 -3.76
C VAL A 163 10.93 12.56 -4.66
N SER A 164 9.79 12.24 -4.05
CA SER A 164 8.56 11.88 -4.74
C SER A 164 7.59 13.06 -4.77
N ALA A 165 7.09 13.40 -5.96
CA ALA A 165 5.96 14.30 -6.07
C ALA A 165 4.66 13.48 -5.92
N ILE A 166 3.98 13.63 -4.78
CA ILE A 166 2.67 13.01 -4.55
C ILE A 166 1.58 14.05 -4.92
N PRO A 167 0.84 13.87 -6.02
CA PRO A 167 -0.26 14.75 -6.40
C PRO A 167 -1.49 14.61 -5.49
#